data_AF-A0A242DCB2-F1
#
_entry.id   AF-A0A242DCB2-F1
#
_cell.length_a   1.000
_cell.length_b   1.000
_cell.length_c   1.000
_cell.angle_alpha   90.00
_cell.angle_beta   90.00
_cell.angle_gamma   90.00
#
_symmetry.space_group_name_H-M   'P 1'
#
loop_
_entity.id
_entity.type
_entity.pdbx_description
1 polymer ?
#
loop_
_entity_poly.entity_id
_entity_poly.type
_entity_poly.pdbx_seq_one_letter_code
_entity_poly.pdbx_strand_id
1 'polypeptide(L)'
;MFKDLLSFFKEIFQNRTLLKQFSVNDFKARYAGSALGVFWAFANPLVMVVTYWFVFGVGFKAAMTDGKYPFIVFLLTGLVPWMYFSEVLGSATNVFREYSYLVKKVVFNIRILPSVKLFS
;
A
#
# COMPACT_ATOMS: atom_id res chain seq x y z
N MET A 1 -11.74 22.40 -11.73
CA MET A 1 -11.86 21.13 -10.99
C MET A 1 -11.69 19.90 -11.88
N PHE A 2 -12.61 19.58 -12.81
CA PHE A 2 -12.46 18.39 -13.69
C PHE A 2 -11.26 18.48 -14.66
N LYS A 3 -10.96 19.69 -15.17
CA LYS A 3 -9.78 19.92 -16.01
C LYS A 3 -8.47 19.71 -15.25
N ASP A 4 -8.42 20.09 -13.97
CA ASP A 4 -7.26 19.91 -13.09
C ASP A 4 -7.03 18.44 -12.73
N LEU A 5 -8.11 17.68 -12.55
CA LEU A 5 -8.05 16.22 -12.41
C LEU A 5 -7.50 15.57 -13.68
N LEU A 6 -8.01 15.94 -14.85
CA LEU A 6 -7.53 15.41 -16.13
C LEU A 6 -6.07 15.77 -16.40
N SER A 7 -5.64 16.99 -16.06
CA SER A 7 -4.23 17.38 -16.19
C SER A 7 -3.35 16.59 -15.23
N PHE A 8 -3.80 16.33 -14.00
CA PHE A 8 -3.08 15.50 -13.03
C PHE A 8 -2.89 14.05 -13.53
N PHE A 9 -3.94 13.41 -14.03
CA PHE A 9 -3.83 12.07 -14.62
C PHE A 9 -2.90 12.06 -15.86
N LYS A 10 -2.96 13.12 -16.68
CA LYS A 10 -2.05 13.29 -17.82
C LYS A 10 -0.59 13.46 -17.39
N GLU A 11 -0.33 14.22 -16.31
CA GLU A 11 1.00 14.41 -15.73
C GLU A 11 1.58 13.11 -15.17
N ILE A 12 0.76 12.29 -14.50
CA ILE A 12 1.14 10.93 -14.06
C ILE A 12 1.54 10.08 -15.26
N PHE A 13 0.72 10.09 -16.32
CA PHE A 13 0.96 9.25 -17.48
C PHE A 13 2.21 9.67 -18.28
N GLN A 14 2.47 10.98 -18.38
CA GLN A 14 3.69 11.51 -19.00
C GLN A 14 4.96 11.13 -18.21
N ASN A 15 4.89 11.11 -16.88
CA ASN A 15 6.03 10.82 -16.01
C ASN A 15 6.10 9.35 -15.55
N ARG A 16 5.40 8.43 -16.22
CA ARG A 16 5.29 7.01 -15.83
C ARG A 16 6.62 6.29 -15.63
N THR A 17 7.65 6.64 -16.40
CA THR A 17 8.98 6.01 -16.31
C THR A 17 9.67 6.40 -14.99
N LEU A 18 9.62 7.70 -14.65
CA LEU A 18 10.14 8.22 -13.39
C LEU A 18 9.36 7.65 -12.19
N LEU A 19 8.02 7.60 -12.30
CA LEU A 19 7.16 7.00 -11.29
C LEU A 19 7.49 5.54 -11.03
N LYS A 20 7.65 4.72 -12.07
CA LYS A 20 8.07 3.32 -11.92
C LYS A 20 9.43 3.21 -11.23
N GLN A 21 10.40 4.03 -11.63
CA GLN A 21 11.74 3.98 -11.07
C GLN A 21 11.76 4.36 -9.59
N PHE A 22 11.02 5.41 -9.21
CA PHE A 22 10.84 5.77 -7.80
C PHE A 22 10.09 4.69 -7.02
N SER A 23 9.03 4.11 -7.58
CA SER A 23 8.24 3.08 -6.89
C SER A 23 9.07 1.82 -6.61
N VAL A 24 9.86 1.36 -7.59
CA VAL A 24 10.76 0.22 -7.43
C VAL A 24 11.86 0.53 -6.41
N ASN A 25 12.43 1.73 -6.44
CA ASN A 25 13.45 2.13 -5.48
C ASN A 25 12.87 2.25 -4.07
N ASP A 26 11.64 2.76 -3.92
CA ASP A 26 10.92 2.84 -2.65
C ASP A 26 10.70 1.45 -2.05
N PHE A 27 10.17 0.53 -2.86
CA PHE A 27 9.97 -0.86 -2.45
C PHE A 27 11.29 -1.50 -2.02
N LYS A 28 12.35 -1.35 -2.82
CA LYS A 28 13.68 -1.86 -2.45
C LYS A 28 14.18 -1.23 -1.14
N ALA A 29 14.06 0.08 -0.97
CA ALA A 29 14.53 0.78 0.23
C ALA A 29 13.81 0.31 1.49
N ARG A 30 12.49 0.07 1.42
CA ARG A 30 11.69 -0.45 2.53
C ARG A 30 12.15 -1.83 2.99
N TYR A 31 12.52 -2.71 2.07
CA TYR A 31 12.85 -4.11 2.37
C TYR A 31 14.35 -4.42 2.44
N ALA A 32 15.23 -3.51 1.98
CA ALA A 32 16.69 -3.71 1.91
C ALA A 32 17.37 -3.91 3.28
N GLY A 33 16.76 -3.42 4.37
CA GLY A 33 17.30 -3.57 5.73
C GLY A 33 16.63 -4.67 6.57
N SER A 34 15.65 -5.38 6.02
CA SER A 34 14.91 -6.40 6.78
C SER A 34 15.61 -7.77 6.69
N ALA A 35 15.68 -8.49 7.81
CA ALA A 35 16.34 -9.81 7.91
C ALA A 35 15.79 -10.85 6.91
N LEU A 36 14.52 -10.70 6.51
CA LEU A 36 13.83 -11.59 5.57
C LEU A 36 13.60 -10.94 4.18
N GLY A 37 14.11 -9.73 3.95
CA GLY A 37 13.93 -9.00 2.70
C GLY A 37 12.46 -8.85 2.30
N VAL A 38 12.17 -9.12 1.02
CA VAL A 38 10.82 -9.00 0.43
C VAL A 38 9.80 -9.93 1.10
N PHE A 39 10.22 -11.05 1.71
CA PHE A 39 9.29 -11.94 2.43
C PHE A 39 8.64 -11.27 3.64
N TRP A 40 9.30 -10.26 4.23
CA TRP A 40 8.74 -9.52 5.36
C TRP A 40 7.47 -8.74 4.98
N ALA A 41 7.35 -8.32 3.70
CA ALA A 41 6.17 -7.67 3.16
C ALA A 41 4.90 -8.54 3.30
N PHE A 42 5.05 -9.86 3.19
CA PHE A 42 3.96 -10.82 3.28
C PHE A 42 3.79 -11.36 4.71
N ALA A 43 4.88 -11.49 5.47
CA ALA A 43 4.85 -12.03 6.82
C ALA A 43 3.94 -11.22 7.75
N ASN A 44 4.06 -9.89 7.76
CA ASN A 44 3.28 -9.02 8.64
C ASN A 44 1.75 -9.13 8.34
N PRO A 45 1.28 -8.95 7.09
CA PRO A 45 -0.12 -9.19 6.75
C PRO A 45 -0.62 -10.59 7.07
N LEU A 46 0.19 -11.63 6.85
CA LEU A 46 -0.20 -13.00 7.13
C LEU A 46 -0.39 -13.23 8.64
N VAL A 47 0.50 -12.73 9.48
CA VAL A 47 0.34 -12.82 10.94
C VAL A 47 -0.94 -12.10 11.39
N MET A 48 -1.23 -10.94 10.81
CA MET A 48 -2.47 -10.21 11.07
C MET A 48 -3.69 -11.06 10.69
N VAL A 49 -3.77 -11.55 9.45
CA VAL A 49 -4.87 -12.41 8.97
C VAL A 49 -5.05 -13.64 9.86
N VAL A 50 -3.96 -14.36 10.20
CA VAL A 50 -4.00 -15.56 11.04
C VAL A 50 -4.51 -15.23 12.44
N THR A 51 -4.09 -14.11 13.02
CA THR A 51 -4.54 -13.66 14.33
C THR A 51 -6.04 -13.38 14.31
N TYR A 52 -6.53 -12.62 13.33
CA TYR A 52 -7.96 -12.35 13.18
C TYR A 52 -8.76 -13.64 12.93
N TRP A 53 -8.28 -14.51 12.06
CA TRP A 53 -8.93 -15.79 11.80
C TRP A 53 -8.98 -16.69 13.04
N PHE A 54 -7.90 -16.75 13.83
CA PHE A 54 -7.85 -17.55 15.04
C PHE A 54 -8.81 -17.01 16.11
N VAL A 55 -8.76 -15.70 16.38
CA VAL A 55 -9.62 -15.07 17.41
C VAL A 55 -11.10 -15.17 17.04
N PHE A 56 -11.47 -14.77 15.82
CA PHE A 56 -12.88 -14.69 15.43
C PHE A 56 -13.43 -16.02 14.88
N GLY A 57 -12.61 -16.79 14.17
CA GLY A 57 -13.00 -18.09 13.63
C GLY A 57 -13.01 -19.20 14.69
N VAL A 58 -11.94 -19.34 15.46
CA VAL A 58 -11.80 -20.43 16.46
C VAL A 58 -12.33 -20.01 17.82
N GLY A 59 -11.96 -18.81 18.30
CA GLY A 59 -12.34 -18.32 19.63
C GLY A 59 -13.83 -17.98 19.75
N PHE A 60 -14.33 -17.11 18.88
CA PHE A 60 -15.73 -16.67 18.90
C PHE A 60 -16.69 -17.61 18.14
N LYS A 61 -16.16 -18.61 17.42
CA LYS A 61 -16.94 -19.48 16.51
C LYS A 61 -17.94 -18.67 15.68
N ALA A 62 -17.48 -17.56 15.10
CA ALA A 62 -18.36 -16.61 14.43
C ALA A 62 -19.17 -17.30 13.32
N ALA A 63 -20.44 -17.60 13.61
CA ALA A 63 -21.42 -18.11 12.67
C ALA A 63 -21.94 -16.98 11.75
N MET A 64 -21.04 -16.10 11.29
CA MET A 64 -21.37 -14.97 10.43
C MET A 64 -21.69 -15.40 8.99
N THR A 65 -21.48 -16.68 8.68
CA THR A 65 -21.89 -17.30 7.43
C THR A 65 -22.88 -18.40 7.77
N ASP A 66 -23.96 -18.53 6.98
CA ASP A 66 -25.00 -19.56 7.12
C ASP A 66 -24.46 -21.00 6.87
N GLY A 67 -23.21 -21.28 7.23
CA GLY A 67 -22.46 -22.49 6.87
C GLY A 67 -22.03 -22.57 5.41
N LYS A 68 -22.50 -21.65 4.56
CA LYS A 68 -22.33 -21.73 3.09
C LYS A 68 -20.94 -21.33 2.60
N TYR A 69 -20.22 -20.48 3.34
CA TYR A 69 -18.89 -20.00 2.97
C TYR A 69 -17.94 -19.96 4.17
N PRO A 70 -16.63 -20.22 4.00
CA PRO A 70 -15.67 -20.10 5.09
C PRO A 70 -15.53 -18.66 5.60
N PHE A 71 -15.54 -18.45 6.92
CA PHE A 71 -15.34 -17.13 7.55
C PHE A 71 -14.05 -16.41 7.08
N ILE A 72 -12.99 -17.15 6.77
CA ILE A 72 -11.74 -16.59 6.25
C ILE A 72 -11.94 -15.83 4.93
N VAL A 73 -12.86 -16.28 4.07
CA VAL A 73 -13.14 -15.61 2.79
C VAL A 73 -13.78 -14.25 3.04
N PHE A 74 -14.78 -14.20 3.94
CA PHE A 74 -15.39 -12.95 4.37
C PHE A 74 -14.35 -12.00 4.97
N LEU A 75 -13.51 -12.50 5.89
CA LEU A 75 -12.46 -11.71 6.53
C LEU A 75 -11.49 -11.10 5.50
N LEU A 76 -10.97 -11.91 4.57
CA LEU A 76 -10.01 -11.47 3.57
C LEU A 76 -10.58 -10.40 2.63
N THR A 77 -11.86 -10.50 2.25
CA THR A 77 -12.48 -9.51 1.35
C THR A 77 -12.53 -8.10 1.94
N GLY A 78 -12.68 -7.96 3.25
CA GLY A 78 -12.63 -6.65 3.92
C GLY A 78 -11.22 -6.26 4.34
N LEU A 79 -10.45 -7.21 4.88
CA LEU A 79 -9.16 -6.93 5.49
C LEU A 79 -8.09 -6.59 4.45
N VAL A 80 -8.02 -7.29 3.32
CA VAL A 80 -6.98 -7.06 2.30
C VAL A 80 -7.06 -5.65 1.70
N PRO A 81 -8.24 -5.16 1.22
CA PRO A 81 -8.36 -3.79 0.74
C PRO A 81 -8.07 -2.75 1.83
N TRP A 82 -8.51 -3.02 3.07
CA TRP A 82 -8.25 -2.13 4.20
C TRP A 82 -6.76 -1.99 4.52
N MET A 83 -6.04 -3.10 4.54
CA MET A 83 -4.60 -3.13 4.79
C MET A 83 -3.86 -2.29 3.75
N TYR A 84 -4.16 -2.52 2.47
CA TYR A 84 -3.58 -1.74 1.38
C TYR A 84 -3.90 -0.25 1.51
N PHE A 85 -5.16 0.10 1.75
CA PHE A 85 -5.59 1.48 1.91
C PHE A 85 -4.88 2.18 3.07
N SER A 86 -4.82 1.54 4.24
CA SER A 86 -4.19 2.09 5.43
C SER A 86 -2.69 2.32 5.23
N GLU A 87 -2.00 1.36 4.59
CA GLU A 87 -0.58 1.46 4.28
C GLU A 87 -0.27 2.61 3.30
N VAL A 88 -1.01 2.67 2.19
CA VAL A 88 -0.86 3.71 1.18
C VAL A 88 -1.15 5.07 1.78
N LEU A 89 -2.23 5.22 2.56
CA LEU A 89 -2.61 6.50 3.15
C LEU A 89 -1.53 7.00 4.13
N GLY A 90 -1.03 6.13 5.00
CA GLY A 90 0.05 6.47 5.94
C GLY A 90 1.35 6.83 5.22
N SER A 91 1.68 6.10 4.15
CA SER A 91 2.87 6.32 3.34
C SER A 91 2.79 7.61 2.52
N ALA A 92 1.65 7.85 1.87
CA ALA A 92 1.41 9.03 1.05
C ALA A 92 1.44 10.32 1.88
N THR A 93 0.95 10.27 3.11
CA THR A 93 1.00 11.43 4.03
C THR A 93 2.44 11.83 4.38
N ASN A 94 3.35 10.86 4.47
CA ASN A 94 4.76 11.11 4.81
C ASN A 94 5.69 11.30 3.60
N VAL A 95 5.18 11.14 2.37
CA VAL A 95 5.98 11.09 1.14
C VAL A 95 6.86 12.33 0.93
N PHE A 96 6.34 13.52 1.23
CA PHE A 96 7.12 14.76 1.04
C PHE A 96 8.26 14.90 2.04
N ARG A 97 8.10 14.33 3.23
CA ARG A 97 9.15 14.31 4.25
C ARG A 97 10.26 13.34 3.86
N GLU A 98 9.87 12.15 3.42
CA GLU A 98 10.77 11.08 2.97
C GLU A 98 11.58 11.50 1.73
N TYR A 99 10.93 12.14 0.76
CA TYR A 99 11.55 12.60 -0.48
C TYR A 99 12.05 14.05 -0.44
N SER A 100 12.15 14.67 0.74
CA SER A 100 12.53 16.08 0.86
C SER A 100 13.88 16.44 0.22
N TYR A 101 14.82 15.49 0.18
CA TYR A 101 16.11 15.64 -0.51
C TYR A 101 15.94 15.76 -2.04
N LEU A 102 15.08 14.93 -2.65
CA LEU A 102 14.82 14.96 -4.08
C LEU A 102 14.13 16.26 -4.48
N VAL A 103 13.13 16.69 -3.70
CA VAL A 103 12.39 17.94 -3.96
C VAL A 103 13.30 19.16 -3.97
N LYS A 104 14.33 19.17 -3.12
CA LYS A 104 15.28 20.30 -3.02
C LYS A 104 16.37 20.29 -4.09
N LYS A 105 16.67 19.14 -4.70
CA LYS A 105 17.85 18.98 -5.58
C LYS A 105 17.54 18.66 -7.03
N VAL A 106 16.31 18.26 -7.35
CA VAL A 106 15.93 17.86 -8.69
C VAL A 106 14.69 18.65 -9.11
N VAL A 107 14.73 19.25 -10.30
CA VAL A 107 13.57 19.94 -10.88
C VAL A 107 12.66 18.89 -11.51
N PHE A 108 11.58 18.53 -10.83
CA PHE A 108 10.52 17.66 -11.36
C PHE A 108 9.16 18.03 -10.76
N ASN A 109 8.09 17.49 -11.34
CA ASN A 109 6.74 17.75 -10.85
C ASN A 109 6.51 17.06 -9.50
N ILE A 110 6.50 17.84 -8.42
CA ILE A 110 6.35 17.35 -7.05
C ILE A 110 4.96 16.73 -6.81
N ARG A 111 3.95 17.07 -7.63
CA ARG A 111 2.56 16.61 -7.46
C ARG A 111 2.40 15.11 -7.67
N ILE A 112 3.31 14.47 -8.41
CA ILE A 112 3.25 13.04 -8.70
C ILE A 112 3.84 12.16 -7.58
N LEU A 113 4.49 12.74 -6.56
CA LEU A 113 5.13 11.98 -5.49
C LEU A 113 4.16 11.09 -4.68
N PRO A 114 2.98 11.56 -4.24
CA PRO A 114 2.02 10.69 -3.55
C PRO A 114 1.60 9.48 -4.39
N SER A 115 1.57 9.63 -5.72
CA SER A 115 1.27 8.54 -6.64
C SER A 115 2.34 7.46 -6.66
N VAL A 116 3.59 7.76 -6.29
CA VAL A 116 4.65 6.74 -6.15
C VAL A 116 4.25 5.71 -5.09
N LYS A 117 3.69 6.16 -3.96
CA LYS A 117 3.27 5.28 -2.85
C LYS A 117 2.05 4.43 -3.19
N LEU A 118 1.31 4.76 -4.26
CA LEU A 118 0.24 3.91 -4.80
C LEU A 118 0.78 2.75 -5.64
N PHE A 119 2.02 2.85 -6.13
CA PHE A 119 2.62 1.87 -7.03
C PHE A 119 3.84 1.14 -6.43
N SER A 120 4.30 1.54 -5.23
CA SER A 120 5.35 0.88 -4.45
C SER A 120 4.74 -0.08 -3.45
#